data_AF-A0A926DCN5-F1
#
_entry.id   AF-A0A926DCN5-F1
#
_cell.length_a   1.000
_cell.length_b   1.000
_cell.length_c   1.000
_cell.angle_alpha   90.00
_cell.angle_beta   90.00
_cell.angle_gamma   90.00
#
_symmetry.space_group_name_H-M   'P 1'
#
loop_
_entity.id
_entity.type
_entity.pdbx_description
1 polymer ?
#
loop_
_entity_poly.entity_id
_entity_poly.type
_entity_poly.pdbx_seq_one_letter_code
_entity_poly.pdbx_strand_id
1 'polypeptide(L)'
;MKALMPGSRSKINREVEKAFYSLLDRKSLDLDTVMLFVLHSIFGFGADRARRYYESYVENFKVFYSNYEEAAYDRMRNDLKKYGIEVEMWYRELVTKSED
;
A
#
# COMPACT_ATOMS: atom_id res chain seq x y z
N MET A 1 -13.34 -10.90 27.93
CA MET A 1 -12.41 -10.13 27.08
C MET A 1 -11.10 -9.99 27.84
N LYS A 2 -10.05 -10.76 27.52
CA LYS A 2 -8.77 -10.77 28.26
C LYS A 2 -7.88 -9.68 27.65
N ALA A 3 -7.59 -8.62 28.40
CA ALA A 3 -6.71 -7.55 27.94
C ALA A 3 -5.32 -8.14 27.64
N LEU A 4 -4.82 -7.93 26.42
CA LEU A 4 -3.45 -8.33 26.05
C LEU A 4 -2.45 -7.55 26.90
N MET A 5 -1.51 -8.28 27.52
CA MET A 5 -0.46 -7.74 28.38
C MET A 5 0.45 -6.76 27.61
N PRO A 6 0.98 -5.72 28.27
CA PRO A 6 1.75 -4.64 27.62
C PRO A 6 2.95 -5.11 26.78
N GLY A 7 3.58 -6.24 27.14
CA GLY A 7 4.73 -6.82 26.42
C GLY A 7 4.38 -7.58 25.13
N SER A 8 3.12 -7.96 24.93
CA SER A 8 2.69 -8.63 23.70
C SER A 8 2.56 -7.65 22.53
N ARG A 9 2.11 -6.41 22.78
CA ARG A 9 2.01 -5.37 21.75
C ARG A 9 3.37 -4.93 21.21
N SER A 10 4.39 -4.80 22.06
CA SER A 10 5.74 -4.36 21.62
C SER A 10 6.47 -5.42 20.79
N LYS A 11 6.24 -6.71 21.07
CA LYS A 11 6.81 -7.82 20.30
C LYS A 11 6.12 -8.00 18.94
N ILE A 12 4.79 -7.90 18.91
CA ILE A 12 4.00 -7.85 17.66
C ILE A 12 4.45 -6.69 16.78
N ASN A 13 4.70 -5.51 17.37
CA ASN A 13 5.14 -4.34 16.61
C ASN A 13 6.51 -4.56 15.92
N ARG A 14 7.46 -5.23 16.58
CA ARG A 14 8.77 -5.55 15.98
C ARG A 14 8.70 -6.59 14.87
N GLU A 15 7.84 -7.60 14.99
CA GLU A 15 7.69 -8.63 13.97
C GLU A 15 7.00 -8.06 12.71
N VAL A 16 6.04 -7.16 12.91
CA VAL A 16 5.43 -6.38 11.82
C VAL A 16 6.43 -5.43 11.16
N GLU A 17 7.22 -4.70 11.92
CA GLU A 17 8.29 -3.85 11.37
C GLU A 17 9.28 -4.68 10.56
N LYS A 18 9.72 -5.82 11.08
CA LYS A 18 10.66 -6.71 10.40
C LYS A 18 10.07 -7.28 9.10
N ALA A 19 8.80 -7.68 9.10
CA ALA A 19 8.11 -8.16 7.92
C ALA A 19 7.92 -7.04 6.87
N PHE A 20 7.57 -5.83 7.31
CA PHE A 20 7.50 -4.64 6.46
C PHE A 20 8.85 -4.34 5.81
N TYR A 21 9.94 -4.28 6.58
CA TYR A 21 11.29 -4.04 6.03
C TYR A 21 11.78 -5.19 5.15
N SER A 22 11.32 -6.43 5.36
CA SER A 22 11.66 -7.56 4.49
C SER A 22 10.98 -7.51 3.11
N LEU A 23 9.87 -6.77 2.99
CA LEU A 23 9.19 -6.49 1.73
C LEU A 23 9.76 -5.27 0.99
N LEU A 24 10.54 -4.45 1.69
CA LEU A 24 11.26 -3.32 1.11
C LEU A 24 12.55 -3.77 0.41
N ASP A 25 12.43 -4.71 -0.53
CA ASP A 25 13.55 -5.14 -1.38
C ASP A 25 13.75 -4.16 -2.55
N ARG A 26 14.79 -4.39 -3.37
CA ARG A 26 15.08 -3.52 -4.52
C ARG A 26 13.91 -3.40 -5.50
N LYS A 27 13.06 -4.43 -5.62
CA LYS A 27 11.89 -4.40 -6.51
C LYS A 27 10.82 -3.46 -5.98
N SER A 28 10.65 -3.35 -4.65
CA SER A 28 9.76 -2.37 -4.05
C SER A 28 10.18 -0.92 -4.36
N LEU A 29 11.49 -0.63 -4.25
CA LEU A 29 12.03 0.70 -4.56
C LEU A 29 11.88 1.05 -6.04
N ASP A 30 12.09 0.08 -6.94
CA ASP A 30 11.91 0.27 -8.38
C ASP A 30 10.44 0.60 -8.71
N LEU A 31 9.47 -0.09 -8.08
CA LEU A 31 8.03 0.20 -8.24
C LEU A 31 7.65 1.58 -7.69
N ASP A 32 8.13 1.92 -6.49
CA ASP A 32 7.91 3.24 -5.88
C ASP A 32 8.46 4.36 -6.77
N THR A 33 9.63 4.13 -7.38
CA THR A 33 10.27 5.07 -8.31
C THR A 33 9.39 5.30 -9.54
N VAL A 34 8.84 4.24 -10.14
CA VAL A 34 7.93 4.36 -11.30
C VAL A 34 6.67 5.14 -10.92
N MET A 35 6.05 4.85 -9.76
CA MET A 35 4.87 5.57 -9.30
C MET A 35 5.14 7.07 -9.12
N LEU A 36 6.24 7.43 -8.43
CA LEU A 36 6.61 8.83 -8.21
C LEU A 36 6.97 9.55 -9.52
N PHE A 37 7.62 8.85 -10.45
CA PHE A 37 7.90 9.39 -11.78
C PHE A 37 6.61 9.72 -12.54
N VAL A 38 5.61 8.83 -12.53
CA VAL A 38 4.32 9.07 -13.19
C VAL A 38 3.57 10.23 -12.52
N LEU A 39 3.52 10.27 -11.18
CA LEU A 39 2.89 11.38 -10.45
C LEU A 39 3.53 12.73 -10.78
N HIS A 40 4.85 12.79 -10.89
CA HIS A 40 5.58 13.99 -11.27
C HIS A 40 5.33 14.36 -12.74
N SER A 41 5.62 13.44 -13.65
CA SER A 41 5.72 13.71 -15.09
C SER A 41 4.36 13.81 -15.78
N ILE A 42 3.37 13.04 -15.33
CA ILE A 42 2.03 13.00 -15.96
C ILE A 42 1.04 13.86 -15.19
N PHE A 43 1.09 13.83 -13.86
CA PHE A 43 0.12 14.53 -13.01
C PHE A 43 0.64 15.84 -12.39
N GLY A 44 1.89 16.22 -12.70
CA GLY A 44 2.45 17.52 -12.33
C GLY A 44 2.78 17.67 -10.84
N PHE A 45 2.98 16.57 -10.11
CA PHE A 45 3.34 16.65 -8.69
C PHE A 45 4.74 17.23 -8.54
N GLY A 46 4.86 18.37 -7.87
CA GLY A 46 6.15 18.87 -7.37
C GLY A 46 6.71 17.99 -6.24
N ALA A 47 7.98 18.20 -5.90
CA ALA A 47 8.70 17.39 -4.90
C ALA A 47 7.93 17.25 -3.57
N ASP A 48 7.34 18.34 -3.05
CA ASP A 48 6.60 18.30 -1.80
C ASP A 48 5.34 17.43 -1.85
N ARG A 49 4.59 17.48 -2.96
CA ARG A 49 3.39 16.65 -3.14
C ARG A 49 3.75 15.19 -3.33
N ALA A 50 4.79 14.92 -4.12
CA ALA A 50 5.32 13.57 -4.33
C ALA A 50 5.79 12.95 -3.01
N ARG A 51 6.52 13.72 -2.19
CA ARG A 51 6.96 13.30 -0.85
C ARG A 51 5.79 13.03 0.08
N ARG A 52 4.81 13.94 0.16
CA ARG A 52 3.62 13.74 1.00
C ARG A 52 2.83 12.50 0.59
N TYR A 53 2.69 12.24 -0.71
CA TYR A 53 2.10 10.99 -1.21
C TYR A 53 2.90 9.78 -0.71
N TYR A 54 4.22 9.79 -0.90
CA TYR A 54 5.06 8.65 -0.54
C TYR A 54 5.04 8.34 0.96
N GLU A 55 5.18 9.35 1.80
CA GLU A 55 5.10 9.22 3.26
C GLU A 55 3.71 8.66 3.68
N SER A 56 2.64 9.17 3.08
CA SER A 56 1.28 8.69 3.35
C SER A 56 1.09 7.23 2.90
N TYR A 57 1.61 6.86 1.74
CA TYR A 57 1.56 5.49 1.22
C TYR A 57 2.28 4.52 2.17
N VAL A 58 3.50 4.85 2.57
CA VAL A 58 4.31 4.04 3.50
C VAL A 58 3.63 3.89 4.86
N GLU A 59 3.07 4.97 5.41
CA GLU A 59 2.36 4.93 6.70
C GLU A 59 1.10 4.06 6.63
N ASN A 60 0.27 4.25 5.60
CA ASN A 60 -0.92 3.43 5.40
C ASN A 60 -0.56 1.95 5.19
N PHE A 61 0.48 1.66 4.41
CA PHE A 61 0.94 0.30 4.18
C PHE A 61 1.35 -0.40 5.49
N LYS A 62 2.06 0.29 6.40
CA LYS A 62 2.41 -0.26 7.72
C LYS A 62 1.17 -0.56 8.57
N VAL A 63 0.18 0.32 8.56
CA VAL A 63 -1.09 0.14 9.31
C VAL A 63 -1.87 -1.05 8.77
N PHE A 64 -1.90 -1.24 7.45
CA PHE A 64 -2.54 -2.39 6.82
C PHE A 64 -1.85 -3.72 7.15
N TYR A 65 -0.51 -3.74 7.14
CA TYR A 65 0.24 -4.94 7.49
C TYR A 65 0.13 -5.31 8.98
N SER A 66 0.06 -4.31 9.87
CA SER A 66 -0.06 -4.52 11.32
C SER A 66 -1.40 -5.16 11.74
N ASN A 67 -2.45 -4.93 10.96
CA ASN A 67 -3.81 -5.41 11.24
C ASN A 67 -4.28 -6.42 10.19
N TYR A 68 -3.35 -7.17 9.59
CA TYR A 68 -3.60 -7.98 8.40
C TYR A 68 -4.81 -8.92 8.58
N GLU A 69 -5.96 -8.46 8.08
CA GLU A 69 -7.09 -9.28 7.68
C GLU A 69 -7.08 -9.25 6.16
N GLU A 70 -7.08 -10.41 5.50
CA GLU A 70 -7.14 -10.48 4.02
C GLU A 70 -8.30 -9.65 3.45
N ALA A 71 -9.38 -9.50 4.21
CA ALA A 71 -10.54 -8.66 3.88
C ALA A 71 -10.25 -7.14 3.83
N ALA A 72 -9.12 -6.65 4.33
CA ALA A 72 -8.81 -5.22 4.35
C ALA A 72 -8.65 -4.63 2.94
N TYR A 73 -8.02 -5.38 2.03
CA TYR A 73 -7.87 -4.97 0.64
C TYR A 73 -9.20 -4.98 -0.12
N ASP A 74 -10.05 -5.99 0.12
CA ASP A 74 -11.40 -6.04 -0.45
C ASP A 74 -12.25 -4.86 0.02
N ARG A 75 -12.18 -4.51 1.32
CA ARG A 75 -12.89 -3.34 1.86
C ARG A 75 -12.44 -2.04 1.19
N MET A 76 -11.12 -1.81 1.08
CA MET A 76 -10.59 -0.62 0.40
C MET A 76 -11.00 -0.54 -1.06
N ARG A 77 -10.93 -1.66 -1.80
CA ARG A 77 -11.40 -1.70 -3.18
C ARG A 77 -12.88 -1.34 -3.27
N ASN A 78 -13.71 -1.94 -2.41
CA ASN A 78 -15.14 -1.63 -2.36
C ASN A 78 -15.44 -0.18 -1.98
N ASP A 79 -14.63 0.44 -1.11
CA ASP A 79 -14.76 1.86 -0.78
C ASP A 79 -14.40 2.76 -1.97
N LEU A 80 -13.38 2.40 -2.75
CA LEU A 80 -12.99 3.11 -3.97
C LEU A 80 -14.09 3.06 -5.05
N LYS A 81 -14.83 1.96 -5.15
CA LYS A 81 -15.99 1.85 -6.09
C LYS A 81 -17.05 2.91 -5.85
N LYS A 82 -17.23 3.35 -4.59
CA LYS A 82 -18.17 4.44 -4.24
C LYS A 82 -17.81 5.76 -4.91
N TYR A 83 -16.56 5.92 -5.33
CA TYR A 83 -16.04 7.09 -6.06
C TYR A 83 -15.82 6.82 -7.56
N GLY A 84 -16.29 5.68 -8.08
CA GLY A 84 -16.08 5.27 -9.47
C GLY A 84 -14.69 4.74 -9.79
N ILE A 85 -13.89 4.40 -8.77
CA ILE A 85 -12.53 3.87 -8.93
C ILE A 85 -12.58 2.35 -8.84
N GLU A 86 -12.56 1.68 -9.99
CA GLU A 86 -12.73 0.22 -10.15
C GLU A 86 -11.40 -0.47 -10.45
N VAL A 87 -10.49 -0.50 -9.47
CA VAL A 87 -9.10 -0.96 -9.64
C VAL A 87 -8.99 -2.40 -10.19
N GLU A 88 -9.85 -3.32 -9.75
CA GLU A 88 -9.86 -4.71 -10.24
C GLU A 88 -10.23 -4.81 -11.72
N MET A 89 -11.19 -3.99 -12.17
CA MET A 89 -11.62 -3.96 -13.56
C MET A 89 -10.49 -3.42 -14.44
N TRP A 90 -9.91 -2.28 -14.07
CA TRP A 90 -8.78 -1.67 -14.81
C TRP A 90 -7.58 -2.61 -14.87
N TYR A 91 -7.29 -3.32 -13.78
CA TYR A 91 -6.23 -4.32 -13.77
C TYR A 91 -6.47 -5.43 -14.80
N ARG A 92 -7.67 -6.02 -14.83
CA ARG A 92 -8.03 -7.07 -15.82
C ARG A 92 -7.92 -6.54 -17.25
N GLU A 93 -8.38 -5.31 -17.49
CA GLU A 93 -8.31 -4.69 -18.81
C GLU A 93 -6.88 -4.47 -19.30
N LEU A 94 -5.96 -4.11 -18.40
CA LEU A 94 -4.59 -3.75 -18.76
C LEU A 94 -3.63 -4.95 -18.75
N VAL A 95 -3.84 -5.91 -17.86
CA VAL A 95 -2.92 -7.03 -17.63
C VAL A 95 -3.43 -8.32 -18.27
N THR A 96 -4.74 -8.58 -18.27
CA THR A 96 -5.27 -9.80 -18.91
C THR A 96 -5.32 -9.68 -20.43
N LYS A 97 -5.37 -8.47 -21.00
CA LYS A 97 -5.24 -8.24 -22.45
C LYS A 97 -3.82 -8.44 -23.01
N SER A 98 -2.80 -8.59 -22.17
CA SER A 98 -1.43 -8.85 -22.65
C SER A 98 -1.12 -10.33 -22.86
N GLU A 99 -2.09 -11.23 -22.65
CA GLU A 99 -1.94 -12.68 -22.83
C GLU A 99 -2.58 -13.21 -24.13
N ASP A 100 -3.19 -12.33 -24.96
CA ASP A 100 -3.68 -12.61 -26.32
C ASP A 100 -2.80 -11.93 -27.38
#